data_AF-A0AAU4QRY4-F1
#
_entry.id   AF-A0AAU4QRY4-F1
#
_cell.length_a   1.000
_cell.length_b   1.000
_cell.length_c   1.000
_cell.angle_alpha   90.00
_cell.angle_beta   90.00
_cell.angle_gamma   90.00
#
_symmetry.space_group_name_H-M   'P 1'
#
loop_
_entity.id
_entity.type
_entity.pdbx_description
1 polymer ?
#
loop_
_entity_poly.entity_id
_entity_poly.type
_entity_poly.pdbx_seq_one_letter_code
_entity_poly.pdbx_strand_id
1 'polypeptide(L)' 'MRRAPGRSHRHAQRPFHSPVGTAVLRFATSDLHRFLARTYTVIPPGEETVGAELDHGLVELFGV' A
#
# COMPACT_ATOMS: atom_id res chain seq x y z
N MET A 1 30.84 -20.58 21.86
CA MET A 1 30.16 -20.46 20.56
C MET A 1 28.86 -19.68 20.77
N ARG A 2 28.84 -18.37 20.47
CA ARG A 2 27.68 -17.48 20.71
C ARG A 2 26.94 -17.31 19.38
N ARG A 3 25.70 -17.81 19.27
CA ARG A 3 24.87 -17.60 18.07
C ARG A 3 24.66 -16.10 17.87
N ALA A 4 24.92 -15.61 16.66
CA ALA A 4 24.56 -14.24 16.28
C ALA A 4 23.04 -14.06 16.45
N PRO A 5 22.55 -12.94 17.00
CA PRO A 5 21.12 -12.68 17.06
C PRO A 5 20.59 -12.67 15.62
N GLY A 6 19.76 -13.66 15.29
CA GLY A 6 19.06 -13.69 14.01
C GLY A 6 18.25 -12.40 13.90
N ARG A 7 18.31 -11.72 12.74
CA ARG A 7 17.49 -10.54 12.46
C ARG A 7 16.04 -10.87 12.76
N SER A 8 15.51 -10.32 13.86
CA SER A 8 14.07 -10.28 14.11
C SER A 8 13.45 -9.40 13.04
N HIS A 9 12.93 -10.00 11.98
CA HIS A 9 12.23 -9.26 10.94
C HIS A 9 10.87 -8.85 11.48
N ARG A 10 10.65 -7.54 11.62
CA ARG A 10 9.33 -7.01 11.98
C ARG A 10 8.36 -7.35 10.85
N HIS A 11 7.20 -7.86 11.21
CA HIS A 11 6.13 -8.19 10.26
C HIS A 11 4.92 -7.31 10.48
N ALA A 12 4.33 -6.85 9.39
CA ALA A 12 3.02 -6.22 9.38
C ALA A 12 1.96 -7.29 9.05
N GLN A 13 0.78 -7.17 9.66
CA GLN A 13 -0.37 -8.04 9.42
C GLN A 13 -1.58 -7.21 8.99
N ARG A 14 -2.36 -7.73 8.03
CA ARG A 14 -3.61 -7.11 7.59
C ARG A 14 -4.70 -8.18 7.46
N PRO A 15 -5.76 -8.13 8.28
CA PRO A 15 -6.91 -8.99 8.10
C PRO A 15 -7.82 -8.46 6.98
N PHE A 16 -8.31 -9.37 6.15
CA PHE A 16 -9.30 -9.16 5.11
C PHE A 16 -10.55 -9.95 5.46
N HIS A 17 -11.64 -9.24 5.70
CA HIS A 17 -12.90 -9.82 6.14
C HIS A 17 -13.87 -9.92 4.96
N SER A 18 -14.64 -11.00 4.95
CA SER A 18 -15.73 -11.25 4.00
C SER A 18 -16.85 -12.02 4.70
N PRO A 19 -18.06 -12.10 4.12
CA PRO A 19 -19.14 -12.93 4.68
C PRO A 19 -18.77 -14.40 4.82
N VAL A 20 -17.85 -14.92 4.01
CA VAL A 20 -17.39 -16.32 4.05
C VAL A 20 -16.21 -16.56 5.00
N GLY A 21 -15.67 -15.51 5.62
CA GLY A 21 -14.58 -15.62 6.60
C GLY A 21 -13.50 -14.55 6.47
N THR A 22 -12.40 -14.78 7.19
CA THR A 22 -11.27 -13.85 7.30
C THR A 22 -9.97 -14.48 6.82
N ALA A 23 -9.22 -13.76 5.99
CA ALA A 23 -7.84 -14.09 5.63
C ALA A 23 -6.87 -13.08 6.26
N VAL A 24 -5.73 -13.53 6.77
CA VAL A 24 -4.70 -12.64 7.33
C VAL A 24 -3.46 -12.69 6.45
N LEU A 25 -3.10 -11.55 5.86
CA LEU A 25 -1.87 -11.41 5.10
C LEU A 25 -0.74 -10.89 6.00
N ARG A 26 0.44 -11.50 5.89
CA ARG A 26 1.65 -11.11 6.63
C ARG A 26 2.76 -10.73 5.67
N PHE A 27 3.35 -9.56 5.88
CA PHE A 27 4.43 -9.03 5.05
C PHE A 27 5.64 -8.69 5.92
N ALA A 28 6.84 -8.72 5.36
CA ALA A 28 7.98 -8.09 6.01
C ALA A 28 7.73 -6.57 6.03
N THR A 29 7.89 -5.92 7.19
CA THR A 29 7.64 -4.49 7.32
C THR A 29 8.52 -3.67 6.36
N SER A 30 9.75 -4.11 6.11
CA SER A 30 10.66 -3.45 5.15
C SER A 30 10.12 -3.42 3.73
N ASP A 31 9.47 -4.50 3.29
CA ASP A 31 8.98 -4.62 1.91
C ASP A 31 7.72 -3.77 1.73
N LEU A 32 6.84 -3.76 2.73
CA LEU A 32 5.67 -2.89 2.75
C LEU A 32 6.09 -1.40 2.73
N HIS A 33 7.06 -1.01 3.56
CA HIS A 33 7.55 0.37 3.56
C HIS A 33 8.22 0.75 2.24
N ARG A 34 9.01 -0.15 1.64
CA ARG A 34 9.64 0.11 0.34
C ARG A 34 8.60 0.29 -0.76
N PHE A 35 7.55 -0.54 -0.76
CA PHE A 35 6.46 -0.42 -1.71
C PHE A 35 5.77 0.94 -1.57
N LEU A 36 5.33 1.30 -0.36
CA LEU A 36 4.66 2.57 -0.10
C LEU A 36 5.53 3.79 -0.44
N ALA A 37 6.82 3.74 -0.12
CA ALA A 37 7.75 4.82 -0.47
C ALA A 37 7.82 5.05 -1.99
N ARG A 38 7.79 3.97 -2.79
CA ARG A 38 7.79 4.07 -4.27
C ARG A 38 6.45 4.53 -4.83
N THR A 39 5.32 4.16 -4.23
CA THR A 39 4.02 4.67 -4.68
C THR A 39 3.89 6.16 -4.40
N TYR A 40 4.40 6.61 -3.25
CA TYR A 40 4.35 8.02 -2.86
C TYR A 40 5.30 8.93 -3.65
N THR A 41 6.26 8.39 -4.39
CA THR A 41 7.01 9.20 -5.36
C THR A 41 6.21 9.50 -6.63
N VAL A 42 5.15 8.74 -6.90
CA VAL A 42 4.27 8.95 -8.07
C VAL A 42 3.10 9.86 -7.70
N ILE A 43 2.48 9.62 -6.54
CA ILE A 43 1.42 10.47 -5.99
C ILE A 43 1.72 10.67 -4.50
N PRO A 44 2.12 11.88 -4.08
CA PRO A 44 2.35 12.16 -2.67
C PRO A 44 1.11 11.90 -1.81
N PRO A 45 1.26 11.53 -0.53
CA PRO A 45 0.14 11.42 0.39
C PRO A 45 -0.62 12.75 0.49
N GLY A 46 -1.94 12.72 0.34
CA GLY A 46 -2.80 13.91 0.35
C GLY A 46 -3.02 14.55 -1.03
N GLU A 47 -2.30 14.11 -2.07
CA GLU A 47 -2.48 14.59 -3.45
C GLU A 47 -3.21 13.58 -4.33
N GLU A 48 -3.83 12.55 -3.73
CA GLU A 48 -4.50 11.48 -4.48
C GLU A 48 -5.70 11.99 -5.30
N THR A 49 -6.31 13.11 -4.91
CA THR A 49 -7.46 13.70 -5.59
C THR A 49 -7.09 14.41 -6.89
N VAL A 50 -5.83 14.85 -7.06
CA VAL A 50 -5.41 15.64 -8.23
C VAL A 50 -5.55 14.83 -9.53
N GLY A 51 -5.24 13.54 -9.49
CA GLY A 51 -5.44 12.65 -10.63
C GLY A 51 -6.92 12.39 -10.93
N ALA A 52 -7.75 12.24 -9.90
CA ALA A 52 -9.19 12.05 -10.04
C ALA A 52 -9.89 13.30 -10.61
N GLU A 53 -9.52 14.49 -10.15
CA GLU A 53 -10.03 15.77 -10.69
C GLU A 53 -9.69 15.93 -12.17
N LEU A 54 -8.46 15.57 -12.57
CA LEU A 54 -8.06 15.57 -13.98
C LEU A 54 -8.89 14.56 -14.79
N ASP A 55 -9.03 13.33 -14.31
CA ASP A 55 -9.83 12.29 -14.98
C ASP A 55 -11.30 12.71 -15.11
N HIS A 56 -11.88 13.33 -14.07
CA HIS A 56 -13.23 13.90 -14.13
C HIS A 56 -13.32 15.02 -15.16
N GLY A 57 -12.38 15.95 -15.20
CA GLY A 57 -12.34 17.01 -16.21
C GLY A 57 -12.17 16.48 -17.63
N LEU A 58 -11.44 15.38 -17.82
CA LEU A 58 -11.32 14.70 -19.11
C LEU A 58 -12.63 14.00 -19.51
N VAL A 59 -13.33 13.36 -18.56
CA VAL A 59 -14.68 12.81 -18.80
C VAL A 59 -15.66 13.92 -19.18
N GLU A 60 -15.63 15.07 -18.50
CA GLU A 60 -16.46 16.23 -18.85
C GLU A 60 -16.12 16.79 -20.25
N LEU A 61 -14.84 16.80 -20.63
CA LEU A 61 -14.39 17.30 -21.93
C LEU A 61 -14.71 16.36 -23.10
N PHE A 62 -14.61 15.05 -22.89
CA PHE A 62 -14.78 14.04 -23.94
C PHE A 62 -16.15 13.34 -23.93
N GLY A 63 -16.98 13.57 -22.91
CA GLY A 63 -18.38 13.15 -22.86
C GLY A 63 -18.61 11.64 -22.89
N VAL A 64 -17.64 10.85 -22.40
CA VAL A 64 -17.76 9.37 -22.27
C VAL A 64 -18.70 8.96 -21.17
#